data_AF-A0A9D2K5R8-F1
#
_entry.id   AF-A0A9D2K5R8-F1
#
_cell.length_a   1.000
_cell.length_b   1.000
_cell.length_c   1.000
_cell.angle_alpha   90.00
_cell.angle_beta   90.00
_cell.angle_gamma   90.00
#
_symmetry.space_group_name_H-M   'P 1'
#
loop_
_entity.id
_entity.type
_entity.pdbx_description
1 polymer ?
#
loop_
_entity_poly.entity_id
_entity_poly.type
_entity_poly.pdbx_seq_one_letter_code
_entity_poly.pdbx_strand_id
1 'polypeptide(L)'
;MKYGLIGERLGHSFSPAIHSMLGNDDYELKSLAPDDLEDFIKHGEYCGLNVTIPYKQAVMSFCDEISPQALSIGSINTLVRRDDGTLYGENTDYLGFLHMAEKAKISFEKKKVVILGDGGTGLMARIAARDQGAREVVMVSLHRGIRYEDKSCYLDAEILVNTTPVGMYPNNGELLVHLEEFHHLEGVLDVIYNPLHTALLLQAKKRRLPYSNGLSMLVEQARCAAELFFQKPIPKEKGEAIYQRMRKDFSNLVIIDNMRLAERTANLSKRKFLYDSFPEAMGKQNGIVIGADYQSVMLNRDAFTQNGILISASEKSDKLQPDISVSRLEWKNALEQILRSVL
;
A
#
# COMPACT_ATOMS: atom_id res chain seq x y z
N MET A 1 -6.79 -24.30 -9.51
CA MET A 1 -6.12 -23.01 -9.29
C MET A 1 -4.62 -23.22 -9.41
N LYS A 2 -3.99 -22.71 -10.48
CA LYS A 2 -2.54 -22.93 -10.69
C LYS A 2 -1.68 -21.99 -9.83
N TYR A 3 -2.08 -20.73 -9.75
CA TYR A 3 -1.46 -19.74 -8.89
C TYR A 3 -2.54 -19.00 -8.11
N GLY A 4 -2.19 -18.44 -6.95
CA GLY A 4 -3.17 -17.63 -6.24
C GLY A 4 -2.71 -17.10 -4.90
N LEU A 5 -3.60 -16.34 -4.26
CA LEU A 5 -3.46 -15.87 -2.89
C LEU A 5 -4.35 -16.71 -1.98
N ILE A 6 -3.78 -17.28 -0.92
CA ILE A 6 -4.53 -17.95 0.15
C ILE A 6 -4.56 -17.12 1.43
N GLY A 7 -5.69 -17.18 2.14
CA GLY A 7 -5.92 -16.54 3.44
C GLY A 7 -7.24 -17.00 4.02
N GLU A 8 -7.54 -16.66 5.29
CA GLU A 8 -8.79 -17.13 5.91
C GLU A 8 -10.01 -16.47 5.27
N ARG A 9 -9.98 -15.14 5.17
CA ARG A 9 -11.07 -14.33 4.62
C ARG A 9 -10.49 -13.33 3.65
N LEU A 10 -10.58 -13.64 2.36
CA LEU A 10 -10.13 -12.74 1.30
C LEU A 10 -11.30 -11.88 0.82
N GLY A 11 -11.16 -10.56 0.96
CA GLY A 11 -12.03 -9.58 0.31
C GLY A 11 -11.49 -9.17 -1.06
N HIS A 12 -11.73 -7.92 -1.45
CA HIS A 12 -11.09 -7.33 -2.63
C HIS A 12 -9.57 -7.21 -2.42
N SER A 13 -8.80 -7.72 -3.38
CA SER A 13 -7.34 -7.61 -3.42
C SER A 13 -6.88 -7.10 -4.78
N PHE A 14 -5.80 -6.32 -4.79
CA PHE A 14 -5.13 -5.86 -6.00
C PHE A 14 -4.18 -6.90 -6.59
N SER A 15 -3.85 -7.96 -5.84
CA SER A 15 -2.92 -9.01 -6.28
C SER A 15 -3.32 -9.65 -7.62
N PRO A 16 -4.58 -10.05 -7.89
CA PRO A 16 -4.93 -10.65 -9.17
C PRO A 16 -4.65 -9.72 -10.37
N ALA A 17 -4.97 -8.43 -10.25
CA ALA A 17 -4.69 -7.45 -11.31
C ALA A 17 -3.18 -7.28 -11.56
N ILE A 18 -2.40 -7.20 -10.47
CA ILE A 18 -0.93 -7.11 -10.55
C ILE A 18 -0.34 -8.37 -11.20
N HIS A 19 -0.76 -9.55 -10.78
CA HIS A 19 -0.28 -10.83 -11.31
C HIS A 19 -0.68 -11.03 -12.78
N SER A 20 -1.88 -10.65 -13.20
CA SER A 20 -2.28 -10.62 -14.61
C SER A 20 -1.33 -9.74 -15.44
N MET A 21 -1.03 -8.52 -14.99
CA MET A 21 -0.05 -7.64 -15.67
C MET A 21 1.38 -8.20 -15.67
N LEU A 22 1.73 -9.05 -14.72
CA LEU A 22 3.00 -9.80 -14.71
C LEU A 22 3.00 -10.98 -15.70
N GLY A 23 1.85 -11.33 -16.29
CA GLY A 23 1.67 -12.43 -17.22
C GLY A 23 1.12 -13.70 -16.56
N ASN A 24 0.40 -13.56 -15.44
CA ASN A 24 -0.25 -14.63 -14.70
C ASN A 24 -1.77 -14.42 -14.66
N ASP A 25 -2.45 -14.70 -15.75
CA ASP A 25 -3.91 -14.53 -15.85
C ASP A 25 -4.71 -15.59 -15.05
N ASP A 26 -4.04 -16.69 -14.67
CA ASP A 26 -4.62 -17.78 -13.87
C ASP A 26 -4.45 -17.58 -12.35
N TYR A 27 -4.20 -16.35 -11.90
CA TYR A 27 -4.00 -16.03 -10.48
C TYR A 27 -5.33 -15.79 -9.77
N GLU A 28 -5.70 -16.68 -8.86
CA GLU A 28 -7.00 -16.64 -8.17
C GLU A 28 -6.89 -16.30 -6.67
N LEU A 29 -7.98 -15.82 -6.08
CA LEU A 29 -8.11 -15.68 -4.63
C LEU A 29 -8.80 -16.92 -4.06
N LYS A 30 -8.20 -17.54 -3.04
CA LYS A 30 -8.80 -18.70 -2.36
C LYS A 30 -8.85 -18.48 -0.85
N SER A 31 -10.05 -18.20 -0.36
CA SER A 31 -10.34 -18.26 1.08
C SER A 31 -10.31 -19.73 1.53
N LEU A 32 -9.59 -20.01 2.61
CA LEU A 32 -9.45 -21.34 3.20
C LEU A 32 -9.77 -21.26 4.69
N ALA A 33 -10.59 -22.17 5.22
CA ALA A 33 -10.72 -22.28 6.67
C ALA A 33 -9.41 -22.84 7.28
N PRO A 34 -9.11 -22.58 8.57
CA PRO A 34 -7.89 -23.09 9.19
C PRO A 34 -7.74 -24.61 9.08
N ASP A 35 -8.85 -25.34 9.22
CA ASP A 35 -8.88 -26.81 9.16
C ASP A 35 -8.60 -27.35 7.75
N ASP A 36 -8.82 -26.55 6.71
CA ASP A 36 -8.58 -26.94 5.31
C ASP A 36 -7.14 -26.64 4.86
N LEU A 37 -6.37 -25.88 5.66
CA LEU A 37 -5.05 -25.39 5.24
C LEU A 37 -4.09 -26.55 4.96
N GLU A 38 -3.98 -27.51 5.89
CA GLU A 38 -3.03 -28.61 5.76
C GLU A 38 -3.33 -29.49 4.54
N ASP A 39 -4.59 -29.88 4.36
CA ASP A 39 -5.02 -30.68 3.22
C ASP A 39 -4.76 -29.95 1.90
N PHE A 40 -5.12 -28.67 1.83
CA PHE A 40 -4.89 -27.87 0.65
C PHE A 40 -3.39 -27.72 0.32
N ILE A 41 -2.53 -27.47 1.31
CA ILE A 41 -1.09 -27.32 1.07
C ILE A 41 -0.47 -28.65 0.63
N LYS A 42 -0.87 -29.78 1.21
CA LYS A 42 -0.29 -31.10 0.91
C LYS A 42 -0.80 -31.71 -0.40
N HIS A 43 -2.10 -31.62 -0.66
CA HIS A 43 -2.77 -32.35 -1.74
C HIS A 43 -3.32 -31.44 -2.85
N GLY A 44 -3.32 -30.13 -2.67
CA GLY A 44 -3.82 -29.18 -3.65
C GLY A 44 -2.98 -29.14 -4.93
N GLU A 45 -3.68 -29.05 -6.06
CA GLU A 45 -3.07 -28.83 -7.38
C GLU A 45 -2.77 -27.34 -7.59
N TYR A 46 -1.53 -26.92 -7.26
CA TYR A 46 -1.01 -25.57 -7.48
C TYR A 46 0.50 -25.60 -7.78
N CYS A 47 0.98 -24.58 -8.49
CA CYS A 47 2.41 -24.37 -8.77
C CYS A 47 3.03 -23.33 -7.82
N GLY A 48 2.28 -22.29 -7.45
CA GLY A 48 2.79 -21.27 -6.54
C GLY A 48 1.69 -20.47 -5.88
N LEU A 49 1.88 -20.10 -4.62
CA LEU A 49 0.89 -19.40 -3.83
C LEU A 49 1.53 -18.19 -3.16
N ASN A 50 0.82 -17.07 -3.12
CA ASN A 50 1.03 -16.11 -2.06
C ASN A 50 0.17 -16.48 -0.85
N VAL A 51 0.67 -16.16 0.33
CA VAL A 51 0.05 -16.49 1.61
C VAL A 51 -0.15 -15.21 2.40
N THR A 52 -1.37 -14.98 2.88
CA THR A 52 -1.68 -13.85 3.77
C THR A 52 -2.19 -14.33 5.13
N ILE A 53 -2.61 -13.38 5.96
CA ILE A 53 -3.12 -13.62 7.31
C ILE A 53 -4.27 -14.66 7.28
N PRO A 54 -4.31 -15.57 8.26
CA PRO A 54 -3.38 -15.76 9.38
C PRO A 54 -2.26 -16.78 9.10
N TYR A 55 -2.09 -17.22 7.85
CA TYR A 55 -1.36 -18.45 7.54
C TYR A 55 0.15 -18.28 7.33
N LYS A 56 0.68 -17.06 7.28
CA LYS A 56 2.09 -16.80 6.96
C LYS A 56 3.09 -17.55 7.86
N GLN A 57 2.76 -17.80 9.12
CA GLN A 57 3.59 -18.60 10.03
C GLN A 57 3.27 -20.10 9.93
N ALA A 58 1.98 -20.44 9.86
CA ALA A 58 1.50 -21.82 9.82
C ALA A 58 2.07 -22.60 8.64
N VAL A 59 2.22 -21.96 7.47
CA VAL A 59 2.73 -22.65 6.27
C VAL A 59 4.19 -23.07 6.34
N MET A 60 4.97 -22.53 7.30
CA MET A 60 6.39 -22.87 7.45
C MET A 60 6.60 -24.35 7.75
N SER A 61 5.73 -24.98 8.54
CA SER A 61 5.87 -26.40 8.89
C SER A 61 5.61 -27.36 7.73
N PHE A 62 5.09 -26.87 6.61
CA PHE A 62 4.84 -27.68 5.42
C PHE A 62 5.95 -27.55 4.36
N CYS A 63 6.89 -26.62 4.53
CA CYS A 63 7.96 -26.39 3.56
C CYS A 63 9.10 -27.39 3.76
N ASP A 64 9.58 -27.97 2.66
CA ASP A 64 10.79 -28.80 2.65
C ASP A 64 12.06 -27.93 2.72
N GLU A 65 12.00 -26.74 2.13
CA GLU A 65 13.08 -25.76 2.12
C GLU A 65 12.52 -24.36 2.36
N ILE A 66 13.19 -23.56 3.20
CA ILE A 66 12.81 -22.19 3.51
C ILE A 66 14.05 -21.31 3.29
N SER A 67 13.86 -20.16 2.63
CA SER A 67 14.94 -19.20 2.44
C SER A 67 15.53 -18.75 3.79
N PRO A 68 16.85 -18.44 3.86
CA PRO A 68 17.45 -17.93 5.10
C PRO A 68 16.75 -16.69 5.65
N GLN A 69 16.29 -15.80 4.75
CA GLN A 69 15.57 -14.58 5.07
C GLN A 69 14.18 -14.88 5.65
N ALA A 70 13.39 -15.74 5.01
CA ALA A 70 12.07 -16.14 5.50
C ALA A 70 12.16 -16.87 6.86
N LEU A 71 13.21 -17.68 7.05
CA LEU A 71 13.49 -18.35 8.32
C LEU A 71 13.82 -17.35 9.43
N SER A 72 14.69 -16.36 9.16
CA SER A 72 15.01 -15.27 10.09
C SER A 72 13.76 -14.46 10.46
N ILE A 73 12.89 -14.20 9.49
CA ILE A 73 11.61 -13.50 9.70
C ILE A 73 10.62 -14.34 10.51
N GLY A 74 10.67 -15.66 10.39
CA GLY A 74 9.71 -16.55 11.01
C GLY A 74 8.33 -16.44 10.35
N SER A 75 8.28 -16.12 9.05
CA SER A 75 7.04 -16.17 8.26
C SER A 75 7.32 -16.23 6.76
N ILE A 76 6.39 -16.84 6.01
CA ILE A 76 6.42 -17.03 4.56
C ILE A 76 5.18 -16.36 3.96
N ASN A 77 5.35 -15.60 2.89
CA ASN A 77 4.24 -15.04 2.11
C ASN A 77 4.21 -15.61 0.67
N THR A 78 5.17 -16.45 0.29
CA THR A 78 5.31 -17.02 -1.06
C THR A 78 5.74 -18.48 -0.97
N LEU A 79 4.93 -19.37 -1.52
CA LEU A 79 5.20 -20.80 -1.65
C LEU A 79 5.37 -21.16 -3.12
N VAL A 80 6.34 -22.03 -3.41
CA VAL A 80 6.54 -22.58 -4.75
C VAL A 80 6.67 -24.09 -4.67
N ARG A 81 5.82 -24.80 -5.40
CA ARG A 81 5.98 -26.23 -5.60
C ARG A 81 6.91 -26.45 -6.78
N ARG A 82 8.09 -27.01 -6.53
CA ARG A 82 9.10 -27.30 -7.55
C ARG A 82 8.72 -28.57 -8.33
N ASP A 83 9.38 -28.79 -9.47
CA ASP A 83 9.09 -29.92 -10.37
C ASP A 83 9.35 -31.29 -9.73
N ASP A 84 10.24 -31.34 -8.72
CA ASP A 84 10.52 -32.54 -7.91
C ASP A 84 9.48 -32.78 -6.79
N GLY A 85 8.48 -31.90 -6.68
CA GLY A 85 7.42 -31.95 -5.68
C GLY A 85 7.74 -31.21 -4.38
N THR A 86 8.99 -30.79 -4.17
CA THR A 86 9.40 -30.07 -2.95
C THR A 86 8.72 -28.71 -2.84
N LEU A 87 8.34 -28.33 -1.62
CA LEU A 87 7.71 -27.06 -1.31
C LEU A 87 8.74 -26.08 -0.76
N TYR A 88 9.04 -25.05 -1.56
CA TYR A 88 9.93 -23.95 -1.18
C TYR A 88 9.16 -22.77 -0.61
N GLY A 89 9.64 -22.25 0.52
CA GLY A 89 9.08 -21.09 1.21
C GLY A 89 9.96 -19.85 1.15
N GLU A 90 9.36 -18.71 0.80
CA GLU A 90 10.02 -17.41 0.71
C GLU A 90 9.18 -16.26 1.34
N ASN A 91 9.86 -15.18 1.70
CA ASN A 91 9.24 -13.94 2.15
C ASN A 91 9.57 -12.78 1.20
N THR A 92 8.73 -12.59 0.18
CA THR A 92 8.83 -11.48 -0.77
C THR A 92 8.30 -10.16 -0.20
N ASP A 93 7.61 -10.16 0.94
CA ASP A 93 7.25 -8.91 1.64
C ASP A 93 8.52 -8.14 2.05
N TYR A 94 9.57 -8.86 2.47
CA TYR A 94 10.87 -8.29 2.82
C TYR A 94 11.46 -7.46 1.67
N LEU A 95 11.49 -8.04 0.46
CA LEU A 95 12.00 -7.38 -0.74
C LEU A 95 11.11 -6.18 -1.12
N GLY A 96 9.79 -6.34 -1.06
CA GLY A 96 8.85 -5.26 -1.32
C GLY A 96 8.99 -4.09 -0.34
N PHE A 97 9.22 -4.37 0.93
CA PHE A 97 9.41 -3.34 1.96
C PHE A 97 10.70 -2.54 1.75
N LEU A 98 11.81 -3.21 1.44
CA LEU A 98 13.07 -2.54 1.11
C LEU A 98 12.93 -1.66 -0.14
N HIS A 99 12.27 -2.16 -1.18
CA HIS A 99 11.99 -1.38 -2.38
C HIS A 99 11.12 -0.14 -2.11
N MET A 100 10.10 -0.28 -1.24
CA MET A 100 9.25 0.83 -0.82
C MET A 100 10.07 1.94 -0.13
N ALA A 101 10.99 1.58 0.77
CA ALA A 101 11.88 2.53 1.44
C ALA A 101 12.87 3.19 0.46
N GLU A 102 13.50 2.40 -0.42
CA GLU A 102 14.41 2.88 -1.46
C GLU A 102 13.72 3.90 -2.39
N LYS A 103 12.54 3.56 -2.89
CA LYS A 103 11.74 4.42 -3.76
C LYS A 103 11.35 5.74 -3.08
N ALA A 104 11.11 5.70 -1.78
CA ALA A 104 10.82 6.88 -0.95
C ALA A 104 12.08 7.70 -0.59
N LYS A 105 13.28 7.20 -0.93
CA LYS A 105 14.57 7.74 -0.49
C LYS A 105 14.72 7.79 1.03
N ILE A 106 14.15 6.80 1.72
CA ILE A 106 14.22 6.65 3.17
C ILE A 106 15.33 5.64 3.49
N SER A 107 16.32 6.07 4.28
CA SER A 107 17.40 5.19 4.78
C SER A 107 17.15 4.82 6.23
N PHE A 108 17.42 3.56 6.58
CA PHE A 108 17.43 3.08 7.95
C PHE A 108 18.82 3.18 8.60
N GLU A 109 19.88 3.39 7.81
CA GLU A 109 21.26 3.29 8.29
C GLU A 109 21.54 4.28 9.43
N LYS A 110 22.01 3.74 10.57
CA LYS A 110 22.33 4.49 11.79
C LYS A 110 21.14 5.27 12.36
N LYS A 111 19.89 4.96 11.98
CA LYS A 111 18.68 5.62 12.46
C LYS A 111 17.98 4.86 13.57
N LYS A 112 17.23 5.56 14.41
CA LYS A 112 16.18 4.97 15.25
C LYS A 112 14.90 4.79 14.43
N VAL A 113 14.48 3.53 14.28
CA VAL A 113 13.29 3.14 13.54
C VAL A 113 12.21 2.69 14.52
N VAL A 114 11.05 3.32 14.45
CA VAL A 114 9.87 2.94 15.23
C VAL A 114 8.87 2.25 14.32
N ILE A 115 8.44 1.06 14.72
CA ILE A 115 7.46 0.25 14.00
C ILE A 115 6.20 0.16 14.85
N LEU A 116 5.08 0.62 14.29
CA LEU A 116 3.77 0.48 14.90
C LEU A 116 3.19 -0.88 14.48
N GLY A 117 2.88 -1.73 15.45
CA GLY A 117 2.36 -3.08 15.26
C GLY A 117 3.42 -4.18 15.43
N ASP A 118 2.99 -5.30 16.01
CA ASP A 118 3.81 -6.49 16.29
C ASP A 118 3.37 -7.77 15.56
N GLY A 119 2.51 -7.61 14.55
CA GLY A 119 2.15 -8.70 13.64
C GLY A 119 3.26 -9.11 12.67
N GLY A 120 2.98 -10.09 11.79
CA GLY A 120 3.97 -10.63 10.85
C GLY A 120 4.68 -9.59 9.99
N THR A 121 3.96 -8.59 9.49
CA THR A 121 4.56 -7.47 8.73
C THR A 121 5.47 -6.59 9.59
N GLY A 122 5.11 -6.34 10.86
CA GLY A 122 5.94 -5.59 11.80
C GLY A 122 7.23 -6.33 12.17
N LEU A 123 7.15 -7.65 12.36
CA LEU A 123 8.31 -8.50 12.59
C LEU A 123 9.26 -8.53 11.38
N MET A 124 8.71 -8.61 10.16
CA MET A 124 9.47 -8.49 8.92
C MET A 124 10.14 -7.11 8.82
N ALA A 125 9.39 -6.02 9.02
CA ALA A 125 9.92 -4.67 8.94
C ALA A 125 11.05 -4.43 9.96
N ARG A 126 10.95 -5.03 11.16
CA ARG A 126 12.01 -4.98 12.18
C ARG A 126 13.30 -5.62 11.70
N ILE A 127 13.21 -6.77 11.05
CA ILE A 127 14.37 -7.48 10.52
C ILE A 127 14.96 -6.70 9.35
N ALA A 128 14.12 -6.25 8.42
CA ALA A 128 14.54 -5.41 7.31
C ALA A 128 15.28 -4.14 7.77
N ALA A 129 14.75 -3.42 8.76
CA ALA A 129 15.41 -2.23 9.30
C ALA A 129 16.77 -2.55 9.94
N ARG A 130 16.87 -3.67 10.69
CA ARG A 130 18.14 -4.11 11.29
C ARG A 130 19.18 -4.50 10.25
N ASP A 131 18.78 -5.26 9.24
CA ASP A 131 19.64 -5.71 8.15
C ASP A 131 20.15 -4.52 7.31
N GLN A 132 19.38 -3.42 7.25
CA GLN A 132 19.78 -2.14 6.63
C GLN A 132 20.56 -1.20 7.58
N GLY A 133 21.01 -1.70 8.74
CA GLY A 133 21.92 -0.95 9.61
C GLY A 133 21.26 0.05 10.55
N ALA A 134 19.98 -0.12 10.89
CA ALA A 134 19.33 0.68 11.93
C ALA A 134 20.11 0.64 13.25
N ARG A 135 20.32 1.82 13.86
CA ARG A 135 20.98 1.97 15.16
C ARG A 135 20.13 1.37 16.28
N GLU A 136 18.82 1.55 16.17
CA GLU A 136 17.84 1.08 17.13
C GLU A 136 16.53 0.78 16.40
N VAL A 137 15.86 -0.31 16.75
CA VAL A 137 14.52 -0.63 16.23
C VAL A 137 13.59 -0.90 17.40
N VAL A 138 12.57 -0.07 17.53
CA VAL A 138 11.55 -0.12 18.58
C VAL A 138 10.23 -0.54 17.96
N MET A 139 9.57 -1.53 18.56
CA MET A 139 8.22 -1.94 18.20
C MET A 139 7.23 -1.44 19.25
N VAL A 140 6.16 -0.80 18.79
CA VAL A 140 5.06 -0.30 19.62
C VAL A 140 3.82 -1.15 19.34
N SER A 141 3.19 -1.71 20.37
CA SER A 141 2.00 -2.57 20.21
C SER A 141 0.91 -2.27 21.24
N LEU A 142 -0.29 -2.81 21.01
CA LEU A 142 -1.43 -2.68 21.93
C LEU A 142 -1.35 -3.60 23.14
N HIS A 143 -0.61 -4.71 23.05
CA HIS A 143 -0.74 -5.82 24.00
C HIS A 143 0.58 -6.26 24.64
N ARG A 144 1.73 -5.91 24.03
CA ARG A 144 3.05 -6.42 24.42
C ARG A 144 4.14 -5.36 24.28
N GLY A 145 5.15 -5.43 25.15
CA GLY A 145 6.31 -4.53 25.07
C GLY A 145 5.94 -3.06 25.29
N ILE A 146 6.51 -2.18 24.46
CA ILE A 146 6.28 -0.73 24.51
C ILE A 146 4.89 -0.43 23.95
N ARG A 147 4.12 0.36 24.68
CA ARG A 147 2.75 0.73 24.31
C ARG A 147 2.68 2.15 23.75
N TYR A 148 1.54 2.48 23.13
CA TYR A 148 1.28 3.82 22.58
C TYR A 148 1.19 4.92 23.66
N GLU A 149 1.05 4.55 24.93
CA GLU A 149 1.11 5.50 26.04
C GLU A 149 2.56 5.84 26.44
N ASP A 150 3.54 4.98 26.09
CA ASP A 150 4.96 5.09 26.48
C ASP A 150 5.75 6.02 25.54
N LYS A 151 5.22 7.23 25.33
CA LYS A 151 5.70 8.21 24.34
C LYS A 151 7.20 8.49 24.39
N SER A 152 7.78 8.52 25.58
CA SER A 152 9.23 8.76 25.78
C SER A 152 10.12 7.71 25.11
N CYS A 153 9.59 6.53 24.80
CA CYS A 153 10.35 5.46 24.18
C CYS A 153 10.51 5.62 22.67
N TYR A 154 9.65 6.41 22.02
CA TYR A 154 9.53 6.40 20.56
C TYR A 154 9.36 7.76 19.88
N LEU A 155 9.08 8.86 20.60
CA LEU A 155 8.90 10.19 19.97
C LEU A 155 10.19 10.81 19.41
N ASP A 156 11.35 10.26 19.78
CA ASP A 156 12.67 10.59 19.24
C ASP A 156 13.02 9.82 17.95
N ALA A 157 12.06 9.08 17.37
CA ALA A 157 12.25 8.35 16.12
C ALA A 157 12.72 9.24 14.97
N GLU A 158 13.60 8.69 14.15
CA GLU A 158 14.01 9.29 12.88
C GLU A 158 13.16 8.70 11.73
N ILE A 159 12.85 7.40 11.78
CA ILE A 159 11.95 6.76 10.81
C ILE A 159 10.76 6.14 11.54
N LEU A 160 9.55 6.40 11.03
CA LEU A 160 8.32 5.76 11.50
C LEU A 160 7.76 4.82 10.44
N VAL A 161 7.38 3.61 10.85
CA VAL A 161 6.77 2.60 9.98
C VAL A 161 5.45 2.14 10.57
N ASN A 162 4.33 2.40 9.89
CA ASN A 162 3.05 1.81 10.24
C ASN A 162 2.92 0.41 9.61
N THR A 163 2.75 -0.60 10.46
CA THR A 163 2.45 -1.98 10.05
C THR A 163 1.13 -2.49 10.63
N THR A 164 0.33 -1.59 11.22
CA THR A 164 -1.00 -1.87 11.75
C THR A 164 -2.06 -1.71 10.65
N PRO A 165 -3.27 -2.25 10.84
CA PRO A 165 -4.40 -1.94 9.96
C PRO A 165 -5.03 -0.56 10.21
N VAL A 166 -4.52 0.24 11.18
CA VAL A 166 -5.14 1.54 11.52
C VAL A 166 -4.89 2.55 10.41
N GLY A 167 -5.97 3.19 9.95
CA GLY A 167 -5.97 4.08 8.78
C GLY A 167 -6.32 3.37 7.47
N MET A 168 -6.54 2.04 7.49
CA MET A 168 -7.02 1.28 6.34
C MET A 168 -8.53 1.41 6.19
N TYR A 169 -9.05 1.29 4.97
CA TYR A 169 -10.49 1.23 4.72
C TYR A 169 -11.18 0.14 5.57
N PRO A 170 -12.34 0.42 6.20
CA PRO A 170 -13.16 1.64 6.12
C PRO A 170 -12.75 2.81 7.04
N ASN A 171 -11.80 2.61 7.93
CA ASN A 171 -11.46 3.54 9.01
C ASN A 171 -10.32 4.50 8.64
N ASN A 172 -10.45 5.14 7.48
CA ASN A 172 -9.40 5.93 6.82
C ASN A 172 -8.87 7.14 7.64
N GLY A 173 -9.68 7.66 8.57
CA GLY A 173 -9.34 8.82 9.41
C GLY A 173 -8.62 8.49 10.71
N GLU A 174 -8.47 7.21 11.06
CA GLU A 174 -7.88 6.80 12.33
C GLU A 174 -6.36 6.98 12.36
N LEU A 175 -5.85 7.30 13.55
CA LEU A 175 -4.44 7.52 13.83
C LEU A 175 -4.08 6.86 15.17
N LEU A 176 -2.92 6.24 15.21
CA LEU A 176 -2.33 5.73 16.46
C LEU A 176 -1.41 6.76 17.12
N VAL A 177 -0.80 7.62 16.31
CA VAL A 177 0.16 8.64 16.75
C VAL A 177 -0.01 9.91 15.93
N HIS A 178 0.27 11.07 16.53
CA HIS A 178 0.33 12.34 15.82
C HIS A 178 1.78 12.67 15.49
N LEU A 179 2.07 12.92 14.21
CA LEU A 179 3.42 13.23 13.76
C LEU A 179 3.92 14.52 14.41
N GLU A 180 3.07 15.51 14.69
CA GLU A 180 3.45 16.75 15.38
C GLU A 180 4.16 16.53 16.72
N GLU A 181 3.96 15.38 17.37
CA GLU A 181 4.62 15.03 18.63
C GLU A 181 6.06 14.56 18.43
N PHE A 182 6.46 14.14 17.23
CA PHE A 182 7.79 13.61 16.95
C PHE A 182 8.81 14.70 16.59
N HIS A 183 9.96 14.65 17.24
CA HIS A 183 10.96 15.71 17.20
C HIS A 183 11.98 15.56 16.05
N HIS A 184 12.23 14.34 15.57
CA HIS A 184 13.36 14.03 14.69
C HIS A 184 12.99 13.26 13.42
N LEU A 185 11.70 13.17 13.07
CA LEU A 185 11.30 12.39 11.89
C LEU A 185 11.92 12.91 10.61
N GLU A 186 12.48 11.99 9.85
CA GLU A 186 13.08 12.15 8.52
C GLU A 186 12.34 11.34 7.46
N GLY A 187 11.51 10.36 7.86
CA GLY A 187 10.74 9.55 6.91
C GLY A 187 9.59 8.79 7.56
N VAL A 188 8.52 8.58 6.78
CA VAL A 188 7.33 7.82 7.21
C VAL A 188 6.95 6.77 6.16
N LEU A 189 6.90 5.51 6.55
CA LEU A 189 6.43 4.41 5.72
C LEU A 189 5.12 3.90 6.27
N ASP A 190 4.14 3.64 5.40
CA ASP A 190 2.87 3.02 5.78
C ASP A 190 2.60 1.85 4.84
N VAL A 191 2.55 0.62 5.35
CA VAL A 191 2.33 -0.57 4.52
C VAL A 191 0.89 -0.67 3.99
N ILE A 192 0.00 0.20 4.45
CA ILE A 192 -1.35 0.34 3.90
C ILE A 192 -1.25 0.93 2.50
N TYR A 193 -1.94 0.31 1.54
CA TYR A 193 -2.05 0.78 0.16
C TYR A 193 -3.46 1.24 -0.23
N ASN A 194 -4.45 1.00 0.63
CA ASN A 194 -5.83 1.46 0.45
C ASN A 194 -6.34 2.04 1.79
N PRO A 195 -6.39 3.37 1.92
CA PRO A 195 -6.19 4.40 0.89
C PRO A 195 -4.72 4.61 0.48
N LEU A 196 -4.49 5.28 -0.66
CA LEU A 196 -3.18 5.73 -1.15
C LEU A 196 -2.49 6.70 -0.18
N HIS A 197 -3.23 7.56 0.51
CA HIS A 197 -2.70 8.42 1.56
C HIS A 197 -3.52 8.24 2.83
N THR A 198 -3.05 7.47 3.80
CA THR A 198 -3.67 7.41 5.12
C THR A 198 -3.59 8.76 5.83
N ALA A 199 -4.35 8.94 6.92
CA ALA A 199 -4.24 10.14 7.77
C ALA A 199 -2.79 10.39 8.23
N LEU A 200 -2.03 9.33 8.47
CA LEU A 200 -0.61 9.39 8.83
C LEU A 200 0.24 9.97 7.68
N LEU A 201 0.05 9.46 6.46
CA LEU A 201 0.77 9.96 5.29
C LEU A 201 0.38 11.39 4.90
N LEU A 202 -0.86 11.81 5.18
CA LEU A 202 -1.26 13.22 5.02
C LEU A 202 -0.50 14.14 6.00
N GLN A 203 -0.28 13.72 7.24
CA GLN A 203 0.58 14.48 8.15
C GLN A 203 2.03 14.53 7.68
N ALA A 204 2.56 13.41 7.15
CA ALA A 204 3.92 13.38 6.61
C ALA A 204 4.07 14.35 5.41
N LYS A 205 3.08 14.36 4.51
CA LYS A 205 2.98 15.30 3.40
C LYS A 205 2.94 16.75 3.87
N LYS A 206 2.10 17.09 4.85
CA LYS A 206 2.01 18.43 5.44
C LYS A 206 3.33 18.90 6.03
N ARG A 207 4.11 17.99 6.64
CA ARG A 207 5.45 18.23 7.17
C ARG A 207 6.56 18.21 6.12
N ARG A 208 6.24 17.92 4.84
CA ARG A 208 7.21 17.75 3.74
C ARG A 208 8.27 16.67 4.03
N LEU A 209 7.90 15.64 4.78
CA LEU A 209 8.75 14.48 5.00
C LEU A 209 8.74 13.58 3.77
N PRO A 210 9.84 12.88 3.44
CA PRO A 210 9.79 11.67 2.63
C PRO A 210 8.76 10.69 3.18
N TYR A 211 7.89 10.16 2.31
CA TYR A 211 6.93 9.14 2.71
C TYR A 211 6.57 8.19 1.57
N SER A 212 6.06 7.01 1.91
CA SER A 212 5.50 6.05 0.95
C SER A 212 4.39 5.21 1.56
N ASN A 213 3.44 4.83 0.70
CA ASN A 213 2.40 3.87 1.00
C ASN A 213 2.80 2.46 0.55
N GLY A 214 1.96 1.48 0.89
CA GLY A 214 2.23 0.07 0.64
C GLY A 214 2.09 -0.37 -0.83
N LEU A 215 1.64 0.50 -1.75
CA LEU A 215 1.37 0.06 -3.12
C LEU A 215 2.65 -0.36 -3.85
N SER A 216 3.75 0.38 -3.64
CA SER A 216 5.06 0.03 -4.20
C SER A 216 5.58 -1.30 -3.64
N MET A 217 5.41 -1.51 -2.33
CA MET A 217 5.69 -2.80 -1.68
C MET A 217 4.86 -3.94 -2.27
N LEU A 218 3.55 -3.73 -2.48
CA LEU A 218 2.63 -4.72 -3.03
C LEU A 218 2.99 -5.15 -4.46
N VAL A 219 3.39 -4.19 -5.30
CA VAL A 219 3.79 -4.48 -6.69
C VAL A 219 5.12 -5.22 -6.72
N GLU A 220 6.08 -4.79 -5.92
CA GLU A 220 7.41 -5.41 -5.92
C GLU A 220 7.38 -6.82 -5.32
N GLN A 221 6.63 -7.07 -4.23
CA GLN A 221 6.49 -8.43 -3.70
C GLN A 221 5.86 -9.38 -4.73
N ALA A 222 4.89 -8.90 -5.52
CA ALA A 222 4.23 -9.69 -6.54
C ALA A 222 5.17 -9.97 -7.72
N ARG A 223 6.02 -8.99 -8.09
CA ARG A 223 7.07 -9.15 -9.09
C ARG A 223 8.05 -10.24 -8.64
N CYS A 224 8.58 -10.15 -7.42
CA CYS A 224 9.49 -11.15 -6.86
C CYS A 224 8.84 -12.54 -6.76
N ALA A 225 7.57 -12.62 -6.33
CA ALA A 225 6.85 -13.88 -6.29
C ALA A 225 6.68 -14.47 -7.69
N ALA A 226 6.34 -13.65 -8.69
CA ALA A 226 6.22 -14.09 -10.08
C ALA A 226 7.56 -14.57 -10.69
N GLU A 227 8.70 -14.00 -10.28
CA GLU A 227 10.01 -14.53 -10.66
C GLU A 227 10.22 -15.97 -10.17
N LEU A 228 9.78 -16.25 -8.93
CA LEU A 228 9.85 -17.59 -8.35
C LEU A 228 8.85 -18.55 -9.00
N PHE A 229 7.62 -18.10 -9.24
CA PHE A 229 6.57 -18.90 -9.88
C PHE A 229 6.94 -19.34 -11.29
N PHE A 230 7.58 -18.44 -12.05
CA PHE A 230 7.91 -18.68 -13.45
C PHE A 230 9.37 -19.05 -13.69
N GLN A 231 10.17 -19.09 -12.62
CA GLN A 231 11.62 -19.32 -12.66
C GLN A 231 12.32 -18.46 -13.72
N LYS A 232 11.90 -17.20 -13.85
CA LYS A 232 12.43 -16.27 -14.84
C LYS A 232 12.59 -14.88 -14.23
N PRO A 233 13.67 -14.16 -14.55
CA PRO A 233 13.82 -12.79 -14.11
C PRO A 233 12.73 -11.91 -14.74
N ILE A 234 12.22 -10.97 -13.96
CA ILE A 234 11.27 -9.95 -14.39
C ILE A 234 11.93 -8.59 -14.16
N PRO A 235 12.20 -7.80 -15.21
CA PRO A 235 12.87 -6.51 -15.06
C PRO A 235 12.15 -5.57 -14.09
N LYS A 236 12.89 -4.80 -13.28
CA LYS A 236 12.33 -3.84 -12.32
C LYS A 236 11.46 -2.78 -13.00
N GLU A 237 11.78 -2.45 -14.26
CA GLU A 237 11.02 -1.52 -15.10
C GLU A 237 9.58 -2.01 -15.33
N LYS A 238 9.36 -3.33 -15.39
CA LYS A 238 8.00 -3.89 -15.47
C LYS A 238 7.23 -3.64 -14.18
N GLY A 239 7.88 -3.81 -13.03
CA GLY A 239 7.31 -3.46 -11.72
C GLY A 239 6.95 -1.98 -11.64
N GLU A 240 7.84 -1.09 -12.08
CA GLU A 240 7.58 0.34 -12.11
C GLU A 240 6.39 0.70 -13.00
N ALA A 241 6.32 0.14 -14.21
CA ALA A 241 5.20 0.38 -15.12
C ALA A 241 3.86 -0.06 -14.51
N ILE A 242 3.83 -1.22 -13.82
CA ILE A 242 2.65 -1.71 -13.10
C ILE A 242 2.31 -0.79 -11.94
N TYR A 243 3.28 -0.38 -11.13
CA TYR A 243 3.06 0.56 -10.03
C TYR A 243 2.44 1.88 -10.52
N GLN A 244 2.97 2.46 -11.59
CA GLN A 244 2.42 3.70 -12.15
C GLN A 244 1.00 3.51 -12.69
N ARG A 245 0.73 2.37 -13.35
CA ARG A 245 -0.61 2.03 -13.81
C ARG A 245 -1.59 1.85 -12.66
N MET A 246 -1.24 1.05 -11.65
CA MET A 246 -2.06 0.85 -10.45
C MET A 246 -2.33 2.18 -9.75
N ARG A 247 -1.30 3.01 -9.56
CA ARG A 247 -1.46 4.32 -8.94
C ARG A 247 -2.47 5.17 -9.74
N LYS A 248 -2.38 5.18 -11.06
CA LYS A 248 -3.36 5.87 -11.92
C LYS A 248 -4.74 5.27 -11.71
N ASP A 249 -4.90 3.97 -11.87
CA ASP A 249 -6.18 3.25 -11.83
C ASP A 249 -6.88 3.31 -10.47
N PHE A 250 -6.17 3.62 -9.37
CA PHE A 250 -6.77 3.74 -8.02
C PHE A 250 -6.73 5.15 -7.43
N SER A 251 -6.13 6.13 -8.13
CA SER A 251 -6.22 7.54 -7.73
C SER A 251 -7.58 8.10 -8.12
N ASN A 252 -8.31 8.67 -7.17
CA ASN A 252 -9.47 9.49 -7.45
C ASN A 252 -9.01 10.83 -8.04
N LEU A 253 -9.85 11.44 -8.88
CA LEU A 253 -9.68 12.83 -9.29
C LEU A 253 -10.79 13.66 -8.68
N VAL A 254 -10.38 14.77 -8.10
CA VAL A 254 -11.30 15.70 -7.48
C VAL A 254 -11.15 17.03 -8.19
N ILE A 255 -12.21 17.45 -8.87
CA ILE A 255 -12.25 18.75 -9.55
C ILE A 255 -13.29 19.62 -8.86
N ILE A 256 -12.84 20.69 -8.24
CA ILE A 256 -13.71 21.66 -7.55
C ILE A 256 -13.93 22.87 -8.46
N ASP A 257 -15.11 23.49 -8.36
CA ASP A 257 -15.46 24.75 -9.02
C ASP A 257 -15.48 24.74 -10.57
N ASN A 258 -15.42 23.59 -11.25
CA ASN A 258 -15.51 23.52 -12.72
C ASN A 258 -16.19 22.25 -13.28
N MET A 259 -17.52 22.30 -13.44
CA MET A 259 -18.35 21.18 -13.88
C MET A 259 -18.07 20.68 -15.29
N ARG A 260 -17.85 21.59 -16.24
CA ARG A 260 -17.55 21.21 -17.63
C ARG A 260 -16.21 20.50 -17.75
N LEU A 261 -15.20 20.92 -16.99
CA LEU A 261 -13.92 20.21 -16.97
C LEU A 261 -14.08 18.83 -16.35
N ALA A 262 -14.86 18.73 -15.27
CA ALA A 262 -15.06 17.47 -14.59
C ALA A 262 -15.74 16.42 -15.50
N GLU A 263 -16.81 16.80 -16.19
CA GLU A 263 -17.48 15.95 -17.17
C GLU A 263 -16.54 15.54 -18.31
N ARG A 264 -15.78 16.50 -18.85
CA ARG A 264 -14.86 16.25 -19.96
C ARG A 264 -13.71 15.33 -19.56
N THR A 265 -13.18 15.49 -18.35
CA THR A 265 -12.11 14.65 -17.79
C THR A 265 -12.63 13.24 -17.52
N ALA A 266 -13.84 13.07 -16.97
CA ALA A 266 -14.45 11.76 -16.75
C ALA A 266 -14.66 11.00 -18.06
N ASN A 267 -15.18 11.68 -19.09
CA ASN A 267 -15.39 11.10 -20.41
C ASN A 267 -14.07 10.65 -21.08
N LEU A 268 -13.02 11.48 -21.00
CA LEU A 268 -11.72 11.16 -21.62
C LEU A 268 -10.97 10.06 -20.86
N SER A 269 -11.07 10.05 -19.53
CA SER A 269 -10.45 9.01 -18.70
C SER A 269 -11.26 7.71 -18.65
N LYS A 270 -12.45 7.66 -19.27
CA LYS A 270 -13.41 6.54 -19.20
C LYS A 270 -13.77 6.17 -17.76
N ARG A 271 -13.74 7.14 -16.86
CA ARG A 271 -13.98 6.99 -15.42
C ARG A 271 -15.42 7.30 -15.07
N LYS A 272 -15.93 6.67 -14.01
CA LYS A 272 -17.29 6.95 -13.54
C LYS A 272 -17.36 8.31 -12.86
N PHE A 273 -18.38 9.07 -13.22
CA PHE A 273 -18.63 10.44 -12.78
C PHE A 273 -19.60 10.44 -11.59
N LEU A 274 -19.22 11.07 -10.49
CA LEU A 274 -20.09 11.23 -9.31
C LEU A 274 -20.13 12.69 -8.89
N TYR A 275 -21.33 13.27 -8.95
CA TYR A 275 -21.61 14.59 -8.40
C TYR A 275 -22.02 14.44 -6.94
N ASP A 276 -21.32 15.10 -6.01
CA ASP A 276 -21.64 15.00 -4.58
C ASP A 276 -21.35 16.32 -3.84
N SER A 277 -22.05 16.55 -2.72
CA SER A 277 -21.81 17.70 -1.83
C SER A 277 -20.84 17.30 -0.72
N PHE A 278 -19.74 18.02 -0.56
CA PHE A 278 -18.68 17.62 0.37
C PHE A 278 -18.85 18.19 1.80
N PRO A 279 -18.55 17.40 2.87
CA PRO A 279 -18.66 17.85 4.26
C PRO A 279 -17.71 19.00 4.67
N GLU A 280 -17.93 19.51 5.90
CA GLU A 280 -17.40 20.75 6.50
C GLU A 280 -15.90 21.05 6.37
N ALA A 281 -15.04 20.04 6.12
CA ALA A 281 -13.61 20.24 5.88
C ALA A 281 -13.29 21.19 4.71
N MET A 282 -14.25 21.38 3.79
CA MET A 282 -14.14 22.31 2.65
C MET A 282 -15.02 23.57 2.77
N GLY A 283 -15.57 23.88 3.94
CA GLY A 283 -16.32 25.12 4.17
C GLY A 283 -17.63 25.25 3.36
N LYS A 284 -18.32 24.13 3.09
CA LYS A 284 -19.49 24.03 2.20
C LYS A 284 -19.18 24.53 0.78
N GLN A 285 -18.40 23.74 0.03
CA GLN A 285 -18.20 23.94 -1.41
C GLN A 285 -18.74 22.73 -2.19
N ASN A 286 -19.47 23.01 -3.27
CA ASN A 286 -19.87 21.98 -4.23
C ASN A 286 -18.67 21.67 -5.12
N GLY A 287 -18.35 20.39 -5.33
CA GLY A 287 -17.38 19.98 -6.33
C GLY A 287 -17.69 18.60 -6.87
N ILE A 288 -16.83 18.08 -7.74
CA ILE A 288 -17.16 16.91 -8.55
C ILE A 288 -16.05 15.87 -8.42
N VAL A 289 -16.46 14.64 -8.10
CA VAL A 289 -15.56 13.50 -8.02
C VAL A 289 -15.60 12.75 -9.35
N ILE A 290 -14.42 12.51 -9.88
CA ILE A 290 -14.21 11.58 -10.99
C ILE A 290 -13.45 10.41 -10.41
N GLY A 291 -14.21 9.39 -10.01
CA GLY A 291 -13.67 8.17 -9.42
C GLY A 291 -13.04 7.28 -10.47
N ALA A 292 -11.92 6.64 -10.15
CA ALA A 292 -11.36 5.64 -11.04
C ALA A 292 -12.29 4.43 -11.23
N ASP A 293 -13.04 4.04 -10.19
CA ASP A 293 -14.23 3.21 -10.29
C ASP A 293 -15.32 3.59 -9.23
N TYR A 294 -16.53 3.03 -9.34
CA TYR A 294 -17.66 3.35 -8.43
C TYR A 294 -17.50 2.79 -7.01
N GLN A 295 -16.91 1.59 -6.87
CA GLN A 295 -16.55 1.02 -5.58
C GLN A 295 -15.46 1.88 -4.93
N SER A 296 -14.45 2.35 -5.66
CA SER A 296 -13.39 3.22 -5.14
C SER A 296 -13.91 4.57 -4.61
N VAL A 297 -15.04 5.07 -5.10
CA VAL A 297 -15.69 6.29 -4.57
C VAL A 297 -16.64 5.98 -3.42
N MET A 298 -17.44 4.91 -3.51
CA MET A 298 -18.37 4.52 -2.44
C MET A 298 -17.65 4.03 -1.19
N LEU A 299 -16.51 3.37 -1.34
CA LEU A 299 -15.61 3.02 -0.24
C LEU A 299 -14.90 4.27 0.34
N ASN A 300 -14.89 5.43 -0.33
CA ASN A 300 -14.00 6.54 0.08
C ASN A 300 -14.67 7.90 0.19
N ARG A 301 -15.98 7.94 0.51
CA ARG A 301 -16.73 9.20 0.65
C ARG A 301 -16.12 10.15 1.69
N ASP A 302 -15.58 9.60 2.79
CA ASP A 302 -14.88 10.34 3.85
C ASP A 302 -13.35 10.48 3.61
N ALA A 303 -12.78 9.76 2.64
CA ALA A 303 -11.34 9.70 2.30
C ALA A 303 -10.95 10.58 1.11
N PHE A 304 -11.72 11.65 0.88
CA PHE A 304 -11.67 12.49 -0.29
C PHE A 304 -10.29 13.11 -0.58
N THR A 305 -9.56 13.55 0.45
CA THR A 305 -8.19 14.09 0.35
C THR A 305 -7.10 13.01 0.37
N GLN A 306 -7.48 11.78 0.73
CA GLN A 306 -6.59 10.67 0.98
C GLN A 306 -6.35 9.80 -0.27
N ASN A 307 -7.28 9.82 -1.22
CA ASN A 307 -7.15 9.13 -2.50
C ASN A 307 -7.22 10.05 -3.72
N GLY A 308 -7.47 11.35 -3.53
CA GLY A 308 -7.74 12.30 -4.59
C GLY A 308 -6.54 13.17 -4.94
N ILE A 309 -6.22 13.33 -6.24
CA ILE A 309 -5.48 14.51 -6.71
C ILE A 309 -6.48 15.68 -6.69
N LEU A 310 -6.25 16.65 -5.80
CA LEU A 310 -7.11 17.81 -5.65
C LEU A 310 -6.77 18.88 -6.69
N ILE A 311 -7.71 19.16 -7.60
CA ILE A 311 -7.57 20.17 -8.64
C ILE A 311 -8.59 21.29 -8.38
N SER A 312 -8.10 22.51 -8.20
CA SER A 312 -8.95 23.68 -7.90
C SER A 312 -8.84 24.78 -8.95
N ALA A 313 -9.98 25.43 -9.22
CA ALA A 313 -10.15 26.55 -10.16
C ALA A 313 -10.24 27.93 -9.54
N SER A 314 -10.25 28.02 -8.22
CA SER A 314 -10.43 29.28 -7.53
C SER A 314 -9.18 29.68 -6.76
N GLU A 315 -8.76 30.94 -6.95
CA GLU A 315 -7.85 31.64 -6.03
C GLU A 315 -8.46 31.74 -4.61
N LYS A 316 -9.76 31.45 -4.44
CA LYS A 316 -10.44 31.35 -3.14
C LYS A 316 -10.13 30.05 -2.38
N SER A 317 -9.31 29.15 -2.94
CA SER A 317 -9.00 27.83 -2.38
C SER A 317 -7.75 27.76 -1.50
N ASP A 318 -7.23 28.90 -1.03
CA ASP A 318 -6.06 28.96 -0.11
C ASP A 318 -6.20 28.06 1.14
N LYS A 319 -7.42 27.72 1.55
CA LYS A 319 -7.68 26.79 2.67
C LYS A 319 -7.49 25.31 2.34
N LEU A 320 -7.52 24.93 1.06
CA LEU A 320 -7.58 23.54 0.62
C LEU A 320 -6.23 22.97 0.18
N GLN A 321 -5.24 23.81 -0.11
CA GLN A 321 -3.91 23.40 -0.61
C GLN A 321 -4.00 22.36 -1.74
N PRO A 322 -4.57 22.72 -2.91
CA PRO A 322 -4.73 21.77 -4.02
C PRO A 322 -3.38 21.22 -4.50
N ASP A 323 -3.36 19.96 -4.89
CA ASP A 323 -2.19 19.33 -5.53
C ASP A 323 -1.84 20.02 -6.85
N ILE A 324 -2.87 20.51 -7.55
CA ILE A 324 -2.74 21.26 -8.80
C ILE A 324 -3.65 22.49 -8.72
N SER A 325 -3.04 23.68 -8.76
CA SER A 325 -3.76 24.95 -8.92
C SER A 325 -3.67 25.40 -10.37
N VAL A 326 -4.81 25.67 -11.01
CA VAL A 326 -4.85 26.09 -12.41
C VAL A 326 -5.52 27.47 -12.50
N SER A 327 -4.80 28.46 -13.04
CA SER A 327 -5.33 29.82 -13.22
C SER A 327 -6.51 29.83 -14.19
N ARG A 328 -7.54 30.67 -13.97
CA ARG A 328 -8.76 30.77 -14.82
C ARG A 328 -8.49 30.92 -16.33
N LEU A 329 -7.32 31.45 -16.71
CA LEU A 329 -6.92 31.63 -18.12
C LEU A 329 -6.28 30.37 -18.75
N GLU A 330 -5.77 29.42 -17.97
CA GLU A 330 -5.04 28.23 -18.46
C GLU A 330 -5.91 26.96 -18.56
N TRP A 331 -7.20 27.04 -18.22
CA TRP A 331 -8.13 25.89 -18.12
C TRP A 331 -8.32 25.09 -19.41
N LYS A 332 -8.11 25.70 -20.58
CA LYS A 332 -8.17 24.97 -21.86
C LYS A 332 -6.97 24.03 -22.06
N ASN A 333 -5.80 24.36 -21.51
CA ASN A 333 -4.58 23.58 -21.60
C ASN A 333 -4.39 22.65 -20.39
N ALA A 334 -5.02 22.96 -19.26
CA ALA A 334 -4.96 22.18 -18.03
C ALA A 334 -5.47 20.75 -18.17
N LEU A 335 -6.40 20.50 -19.10
CA LEU A 335 -6.88 19.15 -19.39
C LEU A 335 -5.74 18.23 -19.83
N GLU A 336 -4.78 18.71 -20.62
CA GLU A 336 -3.62 17.89 -21.00
C GLU A 336 -2.68 17.62 -19.82
N GLN A 337 -2.49 18.59 -18.91
CA GLN A 337 -1.71 18.35 -17.69
C GLN A 337 -2.40 17.35 -16.76
N ILE A 338 -3.72 17.49 -16.58
CA ILE A 338 -4.53 16.58 -15.76
C ILE A 338 -4.50 15.18 -16.38
N LEU A 339 -4.72 15.07 -17.70
CA LEU A 339 -4.61 13.80 -18.40
C LEU A 339 -3.20 13.23 -18.35
N ARG A 340 -2.12 14.01 -18.45
CA ARG A 340 -0.73 13.50 -18.26
C ARG A 340 -0.46 13.02 -16.83
N SER A 341 -1.13 13.60 -15.84
CA SER A 341 -1.00 13.16 -14.45
C SER A 341 -1.86 11.93 -14.12
N VAL A 342 -2.83 11.59 -14.98
CA VAL A 342 -3.88 10.57 -14.77
C VAL A 342 -3.78 9.38 -15.73
N LEU A 343 -3.39 9.62 -16.97
CA LEU A 343 -3.15 8.67 -18.07
C LEU A 343 -1.65 8.52 -18.30
#